data_AF-A0A2W2BET4-F1
#
_entry.id   AF-A0A2W2BET4-F1
#
_cell.length_a   1.000
_cell.length_b   1.000
_cell.length_c   1.000
_cell.angle_alpha   90.00
_cell.angle_beta   90.00
_cell.angle_gamma   90.00
#
_symmetry.space_group_name_H-M   'P 1'
#
loop_
_entity.id
_entity.type
_entity.pdbx_description
1 polymer ?
#
loop_
_entity_poly.entity_id
_entity_poly.type
_entity_poly.pdbx_seq_one_letter_code
_entity_poly.pdbx_strand_id
1 'polypeptide(L)'
;MNNAARALPRFSKIGYGGDYNPEQWPEQVWHEDVRLMREAGVNMVSVGIFAWAMLEPAPGEYDFDWLDRVLWLLHEGGIAVDLATPTA
;
A
#
# COMPACT_ATOMS: atom_id res chain seq x y z
N MET A 1 19.14 -30.84 1.48
CA MET A 1 18.65 -29.57 2.06
C MET A 1 18.21 -28.70 0.89
N ASN A 2 16.91 -28.48 0.74
CA ASN A 2 16.33 -27.94 -0.49
C ASN A 2 16.52 -26.42 -0.53
N ASN A 3 17.31 -25.95 -1.48
CA ASN A 3 17.60 -24.54 -1.71
C ASN A 3 16.44 -23.90 -2.50
N ALA A 4 15.26 -23.84 -1.87
CA ALA A 4 14.19 -22.98 -2.33
C ALA A 4 14.58 -21.55 -1.94
N ALA A 5 15.44 -20.93 -2.74
CA ALA A 5 15.57 -19.49 -2.75
C ALA A 5 14.15 -18.92 -2.81
N ARG A 6 13.73 -18.28 -1.71
CA ARG A 6 12.42 -17.67 -1.50
C ARG A 6 11.92 -17.09 -2.81
N ALA A 7 10.94 -17.73 -3.43
CA ALA A 7 10.29 -17.17 -4.60
C ALA A 7 9.56 -15.91 -4.10
N LEU A 8 10.14 -14.74 -4.36
CA LEU A 8 9.42 -13.49 -4.25
C LEU A 8 8.10 -13.64 -5.03
N PRO A 9 6.98 -13.05 -4.57
CA PRO A 9 5.72 -13.09 -5.29
C PRO A 9 6.00 -12.71 -6.75
N ARG A 10 5.84 -13.67 -7.66
CA ARG A 10 6.06 -13.42 -9.07
C ARG A 10 4.83 -12.71 -9.58
N PHE A 11 4.92 -11.39 -9.72
CA PHE A 11 3.96 -10.65 -10.53
C PHE A 11 3.98 -11.25 -11.93
N SER A 12 2.81 -11.70 -12.40
CA SER A 12 2.67 -12.24 -13.76
C SER A 12 2.64 -11.13 -14.83
N LYS A 13 2.76 -9.87 -14.41
CA LYS A 13 2.70 -8.64 -15.21
C LYS A 13 3.74 -7.65 -14.68
N ILE A 14 4.11 -6.66 -15.49
CA ILE A 14 4.94 -5.53 -15.05
C ILE A 14 4.15 -4.74 -13.99
N GLY A 15 4.81 -4.40 -12.87
CA GLY A 15 4.25 -3.51 -11.86
C GLY A 15 4.04 -2.11 -12.43
N TYR A 16 2.82 -1.59 -12.34
CA TYR A 16 2.43 -0.28 -12.88
C TYR A 16 1.57 0.48 -11.87
N GLY A 17 2.01 1.71 -11.56
CA GLY A 17 1.42 2.62 -10.59
C GLY A 17 2.48 3.60 -10.08
N GLY A 18 2.52 3.84 -8.78
CA GLY A 18 3.48 4.73 -8.13
C GLY A 18 3.18 4.89 -6.65
N ASP A 19 3.76 5.93 -6.04
CA ASP A 19 3.50 6.30 -4.65
C ASP A 19 2.01 6.65 -4.46
N TYR A 20 1.40 6.03 -3.46
CA TYR A 20 0.05 6.32 -3.03
C TYR A 20 0.07 6.74 -1.56
N ASN A 21 -0.36 7.99 -1.32
CA ASN A 21 -0.35 8.65 -0.02
C ASN A 21 -1.79 8.91 0.45
N PRO A 22 -2.58 7.86 0.75
CA PRO A 22 -3.98 7.97 1.16
C PRO A 22 -4.15 8.84 2.42
N GLU A 23 -3.16 8.87 3.30
CA GLU A 23 -3.17 9.64 4.54
C GLU A 23 -3.29 11.14 4.34
N GLN A 24 -2.98 11.63 3.13
CA GLN A 24 -3.07 13.05 2.77
C GLN A 24 -4.49 13.44 2.34
N TRP A 25 -5.40 12.48 2.20
CA TRP A 25 -6.75 12.68 1.69
C TRP A 25 -7.81 12.07 2.61
N PRO A 26 -9.01 12.67 2.67
CA PRO A 26 -10.12 12.05 3.38
C PRO A 26 -10.49 10.66 2.85
N GLU A 27 -10.97 9.77 3.71
CA GLU A 27 -11.26 8.36 3.39
C GLU A 27 -12.24 8.17 2.21
N GLN A 28 -13.18 9.10 1.99
CA GLN A 28 -14.06 9.04 0.81
C GLN A 28 -13.32 9.12 -0.53
N VAL A 29 -12.11 9.69 -0.57
CA VAL A 29 -11.28 9.79 -1.78
C VAL A 29 -10.68 8.43 -2.14
N TRP A 30 -10.35 7.59 -1.15
CA TRP A 30 -9.66 6.32 -1.38
C TRP A 30 -10.46 5.37 -2.28
N HIS A 31 -11.79 5.37 -2.13
CA HIS A 31 -12.67 4.56 -2.97
C HIS A 31 -12.65 5.02 -4.44
N GLU A 32 -12.60 6.32 -4.67
CA GLU A 32 -12.50 6.88 -6.02
C GLU A 32 -11.11 6.64 -6.62
N ASP A 33 -10.05 6.73 -5.80
CA ASP A 33 -8.69 6.39 -6.21
C ASP A 33 -8.61 4.95 -6.71
N VAL A 34 -9.14 3.97 -5.96
CA VAL A 34 -9.14 2.56 -6.39
C VAL A 34 -9.97 2.36 -7.66
N ARG A 35 -11.10 3.05 -7.79
CA ARG A 35 -11.91 3.01 -9.03
C ARG A 35 -11.09 3.51 -10.23
N LEU A 36 -10.42 4.65 -10.09
CA LEU A 36 -9.61 5.27 -11.15
C LEU A 36 -8.33 4.47 -11.44
N MET A 37 -7.68 3.91 -10.43
CA MET A 37 -6.54 3.02 -10.58
C MET A 37 -6.90 1.80 -11.43
N ARG A 38 -8.06 1.19 -11.17
CA ARG A 38 -8.56 0.07 -11.99
C ARG A 38 -8.85 0.49 -13.42
N GLU A 39 -9.43 1.67 -13.63
CA GLU A 39 -9.69 2.22 -14.96
C GLU A 39 -8.39 2.49 -15.74
N ALA A 40 -7.36 3.00 -15.06
CA ALA A 40 -6.03 3.28 -15.61
C ALA A 40 -5.17 2.02 -15.79
N GLY A 41 -5.58 0.87 -15.24
CA GLY A 41 -4.81 -0.38 -15.29
C GLY A 41 -3.64 -0.44 -14.30
N VAL A 42 -3.64 0.42 -13.27
CA VAL A 42 -2.70 0.34 -12.13
C VAL A 42 -2.90 -1.01 -11.44
N ASN A 43 -1.78 -1.67 -11.13
CA ASN A 43 -1.76 -3.01 -10.54
C ASN A 43 -0.87 -3.11 -9.29
N MET A 44 -0.12 -2.06 -8.97
CA MET A 44 0.72 -1.98 -7.78
C MET A 44 0.93 -0.52 -7.37
N VAL A 45 0.87 -0.22 -6.07
CA VAL A 45 1.21 1.10 -5.50
C VAL A 45 2.15 0.98 -4.32
N SER A 46 2.97 2.00 -4.07
CA SER A 46 3.86 2.07 -2.90
C SER A 46 3.20 2.88 -1.79
N VAL A 47 3.07 2.33 -0.59
CA VAL A 47 2.28 2.94 0.50
C VAL A 47 3.13 3.13 1.77
N GLY A 48 2.90 4.24 2.46
CA GLY A 48 3.42 4.47 3.81
C GLY A 48 4.87 4.94 3.86
N ILE A 49 5.42 5.46 2.76
CA ILE A 49 6.84 5.86 2.66
C ILE A 49 7.21 6.90 3.71
N PHE A 50 6.37 7.92 3.89
CA PHE A 50 6.59 9.04 4.82
C PHE A 50 5.59 9.06 5.99
N ALA A 51 5.06 7.90 6.35
CA ALA A 51 3.92 7.81 7.26
C ALA A 51 4.29 7.60 8.75
N TRP A 52 5.58 7.72 9.15
CA TRP A 52 6.00 7.46 10.53
C TRP A 52 5.16 8.21 11.55
N ALA A 53 5.04 9.53 11.41
CA ALA A 53 4.33 10.37 12.39
C ALA A 53 2.83 10.03 12.53
N MET A 54 2.24 9.34 11.55
CA MET A 54 0.87 8.83 11.69
C MET A 54 0.83 7.43 12.31
N LEU A 55 1.81 6.58 11.99
CA LEU A 55 1.86 5.20 12.48
C LEU A 55 2.39 5.10 13.91
N GLU A 56 3.24 6.04 14.31
CA GLU A 56 3.74 6.22 15.68
C GLU A 56 3.62 7.71 16.08
N PRO A 57 2.40 8.19 16.43
CA PRO A 57 2.15 9.60 16.77
C PRO A 57 2.88 10.06 18.04
N ALA A 58 3.21 9.13 18.93
CA ALA A 58 4.04 9.35 20.11
C ALA A 58 4.95 8.14 20.35
N PRO A 59 6.12 8.30 20.99
CA PRO A 59 7.07 7.19 21.17
C PRO A 59 6.44 5.96 21.84
N GLY A 60 6.43 4.83 21.13
CA GLY A 60 5.86 3.56 21.56
C GLY A 60 4.33 3.45 21.44
N GLU A 61 3.64 4.49 20.98
CA GLU A 61 2.20 4.47 20.68
C GLU A 61 2.01 4.27 19.18
N TYR A 62 1.38 3.16 18.77
CA TYR A 62 1.18 2.84 17.36
C TYR A 62 -0.29 2.82 16.96
N ASP A 63 -0.60 3.40 15.79
CA ASP A 63 -1.93 3.35 15.17
C ASP A 63 -1.81 2.84 13.72
N PHE A 64 -2.24 1.60 13.50
CA PHE A 64 -2.24 0.94 12.19
C PHE A 64 -3.63 0.90 11.54
N ASP A 65 -4.68 1.37 12.22
CA ASP A 65 -6.07 1.13 11.79
C ASP A 65 -6.36 1.70 10.40
N TRP A 66 -5.82 2.88 10.11
CA TRP A 66 -5.98 3.52 8.80
C TRP A 66 -5.24 2.75 7.71
N LEU A 67 -4.04 2.25 8.00
CA LEU A 67 -3.21 1.50 7.06
C LEU A 67 -3.89 0.18 6.72
N ASP A 68 -4.41 -0.53 7.72
CA ASP A 68 -5.16 -1.78 7.52
C ASP A 68 -6.37 -1.58 6.60
N ARG A 69 -7.14 -0.50 6.78
CA ARG A 69 -8.28 -0.18 5.90
C ARG A 69 -7.85 0.09 4.47
N VAL A 70 -6.77 0.84 4.25
CA VAL A 70 -6.23 1.09 2.90
C VAL A 70 -5.74 -0.20 2.26
N LEU A 71 -4.97 -1.02 2.98
CA LEU A 71 -4.43 -2.28 2.47
C LEU A 71 -5.57 -3.23 2.07
N TRP A 72 -6.63 -3.29 2.88
CA TRP A 72 -7.84 -4.04 2.54
C TRP A 72 -8.53 -3.51 1.28
N LEU A 73 -8.70 -2.19 1.17
CA LEU A 73 -9.34 -1.56 0.02
C LEU A 73 -8.55 -1.80 -1.29
N LEU A 74 -7.23 -1.70 -1.24
CA LEU A 74 -6.34 -2.00 -2.37
C LEU A 74 -6.41 -3.49 -2.76
N HIS A 75 -6.43 -4.38 -1.76
CA HIS A 75 -6.59 -5.81 -1.97
C HIS A 75 -7.90 -6.16 -2.70
N GLU A 76 -9.03 -5.63 -2.22
CA GLU A 76 -10.35 -5.78 -2.86
C GLU A 76 -10.38 -5.15 -4.26
N GLY A 77 -9.59 -4.09 -4.47
CA GLY A 77 -9.35 -3.46 -5.76
C GLY A 77 -8.52 -4.30 -6.75
N GLY A 78 -7.89 -5.39 -6.29
CA GLY A 78 -6.95 -6.19 -7.06
C GLY A 78 -5.61 -5.48 -7.32
N ILE A 79 -5.25 -4.53 -6.47
CA ILE A 79 -4.03 -3.71 -6.56
C ILE A 79 -3.05 -4.21 -5.50
N ALA A 80 -1.85 -4.59 -5.93
CA ALA A 80 -0.80 -5.02 -5.01
C ALA A 80 -0.16 -3.82 -4.30
N VAL A 81 0.51 -4.11 -3.18
CA VAL A 81 1.17 -3.07 -2.37
C VAL A 81 2.64 -3.38 -2.22
N ASP A 82 3.46 -2.38 -2.56
CA ASP A 82 4.84 -2.26 -2.13
C ASP A 82 4.87 -1.48 -0.80
N LEU A 83 4.97 -2.21 0.31
CA LEU A 83 4.81 -1.64 1.65
C LEU A 83 6.16 -1.12 2.16
N ALA A 84 6.24 0.19 2.41
CA ALA A 84 7.45 0.83 2.93
C ALA A 84 7.67 0.56 4.44
N THR A 85 8.87 0.90 4.93
CA THR A 85 9.26 0.81 6.36
C THR A 85 9.02 2.11 7.15
N PRO A 86 8.12 2.98 6.70
CA PRO A 86 8.00 4.42 7.02
C PRO A 86 9.24 5.26 7.42
N THR A 87 10.47 4.85 7.12
CA THR A 87 11.69 5.45 7.70
C THR A 87 12.45 6.42 6.76
N ALA A 88 11.81 6.93 5.71
CA ALA A 88 12.42 7.80 4.70
C ALA A 88 12.37 9.30 5.04
#